data_AF-A0A657AT52-F1
#
_entry.id   AF-A0A657AT52-F1
#
_cell.length_a   1.000
_cell.length_b   1.000
_cell.length_c   1.000
_cell.angle_alpha   90.00
_cell.angle_beta   90.00
_cell.angle_gamma   90.00
#
_symmetry.space_group_name_H-M   'P 1'
#
loop_
_entity.id
_entity.type
_entity.pdbx_description
1 polymer ?
#
loop_
_entity_poly.entity_id
_entity_poly.type
_entity_poly.pdbx_seq_one_letter_code
_entity_poly.pdbx_strand_id
1 'polypeptide(L)'
;MTFPSSNLLQSDVPDLRSWEFDPAGEASYPIASFTWLIFPEKMPAGQSEVVRRLVEYCLTDGQSLAERMGYIPLPENVVALVRHAVQFIE
;
A
#
# COMPACT_ATOMS: atom_id res chain seq x y z
N MET A 1 6.71 9.90 -7.88
CA MET A 1 5.62 9.44 -7.02
C MET A 1 5.60 10.12 -5.67
N THR A 2 4.53 10.87 -5.41
CA THR A 2 4.34 11.68 -4.21
C THR A 2 3.01 11.30 -3.56
N PHE A 3 3.00 11.10 -2.24
CA PHE A 3 1.78 10.87 -1.47
C PHE A 3 1.33 12.17 -0.79
N PRO A 4 0.03 12.41 -0.63
CA PRO A 4 -0.46 13.55 0.13
C PRO A 4 0.07 13.53 1.57
N SER A 5 0.31 14.72 2.14
CA SER A 5 0.63 14.86 3.57
C SER A 5 -0.62 14.87 4.46
N SER A 6 -1.82 14.77 3.86
CA SER A 6 -3.10 14.73 4.55
C SER A 6 -3.51 13.30 4.90
N ASN A 7 -4.45 13.19 5.84
CA ASN A 7 -5.09 11.92 6.18
C ASN A 7 -6.35 11.68 5.34
N LEU A 8 -6.87 10.46 5.42
CA LEU A 8 -8.20 10.13 4.90
C LEU A 8 -9.28 10.96 5.60
N LEU A 9 -10.39 11.18 4.89
CA LEU A 9 -11.49 12.00 5.38
C LEU A 9 -12.00 11.47 6.73
N GLN A 10 -12.02 12.34 7.74
CA GLN A 10 -12.51 12.03 9.10
C GLN A 10 -11.75 10.89 9.81
N SER A 11 -10.47 10.69 9.49
CA SER A 11 -9.63 9.66 10.11
C SER A 11 -8.20 10.19 10.32
N ASP A 12 -7.47 9.55 11.25
CA ASP A 12 -6.04 9.79 11.45
C ASP A 12 -5.16 8.91 10.53
N VAL A 13 -5.79 8.07 9.68
CA VAL A 13 -5.11 7.20 8.73
C VAL A 13 -4.47 8.04 7.60
N PRO A 14 -3.16 7.88 7.32
CA PRO A 14 -2.50 8.59 6.21
C PRO A 14 -3.15 8.32 4.84
N ASP A 15 -3.26 9.34 3.98
CA ASP A 15 -3.76 9.15 2.63
C ASP A 15 -2.69 8.53 1.73
N LEU A 16 -2.90 7.26 1.36
CA LEU A 16 -1.99 6.51 0.48
C LEU A 16 -2.40 6.54 -0.99
N ARG A 17 -3.31 7.44 -1.39
CA ARG A 17 -3.69 7.60 -2.80
C ARG A 17 -2.67 8.48 -3.49
N SER A 18 -1.89 7.88 -4.38
CA SER A 18 -1.00 8.59 -5.28
C SER A 18 -1.37 8.29 -6.73
N TRP A 19 -1.17 9.29 -7.58
CA TRP A 19 -1.44 9.22 -9.00
C TRP A 19 -0.13 9.49 -9.74
N GLU A 20 0.31 8.54 -10.55
CA GLU A 20 1.46 8.68 -11.42
C GLU A 20 0.96 8.57 -12.86
N PHE A 21 0.60 9.71 -13.44
CA PHE A 21 0.19 9.79 -14.84
C PHE A 21 1.42 10.08 -15.70
N ASP A 22 1.64 9.26 -16.73
CA ASP A 22 2.71 9.46 -17.72
C ASP A 22 4.11 9.67 -17.08
N PRO A 23 4.68 8.62 -16.46
CA PRO A 23 5.96 8.72 -15.78
C PRO A 23 7.08 9.23 -16.71
N ALA A 24 7.79 10.28 -16.27
CA ALA A 24 8.75 11.04 -17.10
C ALA A 24 10.01 10.28 -17.57
N GLY A 25 10.19 9.01 -17.17
CA GLY A 25 11.34 8.23 -17.57
C GLY A 25 11.24 7.79 -19.04
N GLU A 26 12.31 7.95 -19.82
CA GLU A 26 12.29 7.63 -21.26
C GLU A 26 11.91 6.18 -21.58
N ALA A 27 12.20 5.24 -20.66
CA ALA A 27 11.86 3.82 -20.79
C ALA A 27 10.61 3.43 -19.97
N SER A 28 9.93 4.39 -19.34
CA SER A 28 8.78 4.10 -18.50
C SER A 28 7.54 3.79 -19.34
N TYR A 29 6.76 2.80 -18.89
CA TYR A 29 5.46 2.54 -19.50
C TYR A 29 4.46 3.63 -19.09
N PRO A 30 3.71 4.23 -20.03
CA PRO A 30 2.92 5.44 -19.78
C PRO A 30 1.72 5.21 -18.85
N ILE A 31 1.28 3.97 -18.67
CA ILE A 31 0.11 3.61 -17.88
C ILE A 31 0.54 2.67 -16.75
N ALA A 32 0.91 3.24 -15.61
CA ALA A 32 1.20 2.51 -14.39
C ALA A 32 0.33 3.04 -13.25
N SER A 33 -0.22 2.15 -12.43
CA SER A 33 -1.07 2.52 -11.30
C SER A 33 -0.89 1.54 -10.16
N PHE A 34 -1.27 1.99 -8.97
CA PHE A 34 -1.43 1.13 -7.81
C PHE A 34 -2.73 0.33 -7.86
N THR A 35 -2.75 -0.70 -7.03
CA THR A 35 -3.96 -1.38 -6.56
C THR A 35 -4.03 -1.23 -5.04
N TRP A 36 -5.23 -1.32 -4.47
CA TRP A 36 -5.48 -1.06 -3.05
C TRP A 36 -6.15 -2.25 -2.39
N LEU A 37 -5.74 -2.48 -1.14
CA LEU A 37 -6.51 -3.28 -0.19
C LEU A 37 -7.28 -2.31 0.72
N ILE A 38 -8.55 -2.61 0.98
CA ILE A 38 -9.42 -1.79 1.82
C ILE A 38 -9.86 -2.67 2.99
N PHE A 39 -9.59 -2.20 4.20
CA PHE A 39 -9.98 -2.86 5.44
C PHE A 39 -10.84 -1.93 6.30
N PRO A 40 -11.82 -2.46 7.04
CA PRO A 40 -12.46 -1.69 8.10
C PRO A 40 -11.45 -1.30 9.19
N GLU A 41 -11.56 -0.10 9.72
CA GLU A 41 -10.74 0.35 10.86
C GLU A 41 -10.98 -0.53 12.09
N LYS A 42 -12.24 -0.94 12.32
CA LYS A 42 -12.62 -1.80 13.45
C LYS A 42 -13.06 -3.15 12.97
N MET A 43 -12.39 -4.20 13.45
CA MET A 43 -12.66 -5.57 13.10
C MET A 43 -13.01 -6.42 14.33
N PRO A 44 -13.68 -7.57 14.15
CA PRO A 44 -13.89 -8.51 15.25
C PRO A 44 -12.57 -8.97 15.87
N ALA A 45 -12.59 -9.23 17.18
CA ALA A 45 -11.42 -9.67 17.93
C ALA A 45 -10.74 -10.88 17.25
N GLY A 46 -9.43 -10.75 17.01
CA GLY A 46 -8.61 -11.77 16.34
C GLY A 46 -8.51 -11.62 14.81
N GLN A 47 -9.44 -10.93 14.15
CA GLN A 47 -9.36 -10.71 12.69
C GLN A 47 -8.36 -9.60 12.33
N SER A 48 -8.31 -8.52 13.11
CA SER A 48 -7.38 -7.41 12.89
C SER A 48 -5.92 -7.88 12.92
N GLU A 49 -5.56 -8.75 13.86
CA GLU A 49 -4.23 -9.34 13.95
C GLU A 49 -3.86 -10.17 12.71
N VAL A 50 -4.80 -10.99 12.22
CA VAL A 50 -4.58 -11.79 11.00
C VAL A 50 -4.39 -10.88 9.78
N VAL A 51 -5.17 -9.81 9.67
CA VAL A 51 -5.02 -8.83 8.58
C VAL A 51 -3.69 -8.12 8.65
N ARG A 52 -3.26 -7.64 9.83
CA ARG A 52 -1.94 -7.01 10.00
C ARG A 52 -0.81 -7.95 9.58
N ARG A 53 -0.89 -9.23 9.96
CA ARG A 53 0.09 -10.26 9.57
C ARG A 53 0.06 -10.56 8.07
N LEU A 54 -1.13 -10.59 7.46
CA LEU A 54 -1.26 -10.76 6.00
C LEU A 54 -0.59 -9.60 5.26
N VAL A 55 -0.85 -8.36 5.68
CA VAL A 55 -0.25 -7.18 5.06
C VAL A 55 1.28 -7.23 5.22
N GLU A 56 1.80 -7.55 6.41
CA GLU A 56 3.25 -7.66 6.61
C GLU A 56 3.89 -8.74 5.73
N TYR A 57 3.22 -9.89 5.56
CA TYR A 57 3.65 -10.91 4.60
C TYR A 57 3.68 -10.37 3.16
N CYS A 58 2.64 -9.65 2.72
CA CYS A 58 2.59 -9.03 1.40
C CYS A 58 3.69 -7.98 1.17
N LEU A 59 4.14 -7.30 2.23
CA LEU A 59 5.21 -6.31 2.18
C LEU A 59 6.63 -6.93 2.21
N THR A 60 6.75 -8.20 2.58
CA THR A 60 8.02 -8.91 2.72
C THR A 60 8.11 -10.06 1.71
N ASP A 61 7.89 -11.30 2.16
CA ASP A 61 8.04 -12.50 1.34
C ASP A 61 7.14 -12.48 0.10
N GLY A 62 5.95 -11.89 0.22
CA GLY A 62 4.99 -11.76 -0.86
C GLY A 62 5.48 -10.92 -2.05
N GLN A 63 6.43 -9.98 -1.83
CA GLN A 63 7.00 -9.17 -2.91
C GLN A 63 7.76 -10.01 -3.93
N SER A 64 8.32 -11.16 -3.53
CA SER A 64 9.02 -12.08 -4.44
C SER A 64 8.11 -12.68 -5.52
N LEU A 65 6.79 -12.65 -5.31
CA LEU A 65 5.80 -13.12 -6.29
C LEU A 65 5.43 -12.05 -7.32
N ALA A 66 5.71 -10.77 -7.04
CA ALA A 66 5.28 -9.64 -7.87
C ALA A 66 5.79 -9.76 -9.31
N GLU A 67 7.09 -9.97 -9.49
CA GLU A 67 7.70 -10.06 -10.83
C GLU A 67 7.12 -11.22 -11.66
N ARG A 68 6.90 -12.39 -11.04
CA ARG A 68 6.33 -13.57 -11.71
C ARG A 68 4.89 -13.35 -12.17
N MET A 69 4.18 -12.43 -11.50
CA MET A 69 2.80 -12.09 -11.81
C MET A 69 2.68 -10.83 -12.69
N GLY A 70 3.81 -10.25 -13.12
CA GLY A 70 3.83 -9.02 -13.93
C GLY A 70 3.57 -7.74 -13.15
N TYR A 71 3.69 -7.78 -11.82
CA TYR A 71 3.62 -6.60 -10.95
C TYR A 71 5.01 -6.03 -10.66
N ILE A 72 5.03 -4.77 -10.26
CA ILE A 72 6.24 -4.05 -9.84
C ILE A 72 6.35 -4.16 -8.31
N PRO A 73 7.49 -4.61 -7.75
CA PRO A 73 7.70 -4.61 -6.30
C PRO A 73 7.56 -3.22 -5.70
N LEU A 74 7.04 -3.14 -4.48
CA LEU A 74 6.83 -1.88 -3.78
C LEU A 74 8.18 -1.25 -3.36
N PRO A 75 8.40 0.05 -3.65
CA PRO A 75 9.55 0.79 -3.14
C PRO A 75 9.56 0.87 -1.61
N GLU A 76 10.74 0.98 -1.00
CA GLU A 76 10.93 1.00 0.46
C GLU A 76 10.12 2.10 1.17
N ASN A 77 10.03 3.29 0.56
CA ASN A 77 9.25 4.40 1.12
C ASN A 77 7.74 4.06 1.16
N VAL A 78 7.24 3.32 0.16
CA VAL A 78 5.84 2.86 0.14
C VAL A 78 5.61 1.77 1.19
N VAL A 79 6.55 0.84 1.34
CA VAL A 79 6.50 -0.20 2.39
C VAL A 79 6.41 0.45 3.78
N ALA A 80 7.22 1.48 4.06
CA ALA A 80 7.18 2.21 5.33
C ALA A 80 5.82 2.88 5.58
N LEU A 81 5.24 3.51 4.56
CA LEU A 81 3.92 4.13 4.64
C LEU A 81 2.81 3.10 4.93
N VAL A 82 2.83 1.94 4.27
CA VAL A 82 1.83 0.89 4.49
C VAL A 82 1.99 0.28 5.90
N ARG A 83 3.21 0.06 6.38
CA ARG A 83 3.45 -0.42 7.76
C ARG A 83 2.94 0.54 8.81
N HIS A 84 3.01 1.85 8.56
CA HIS A 84 2.43 2.85 9.45
C HIS A 84 0.89 2.81 9.39
N ALA A 85 0.31 2.79 8.19
CA ALA A 85 -1.15 2.78 8.02
C ALA A 85 -1.84 1.52 8.59
N VAL A 86 -1.19 0.36 8.52
CA VAL A 86 -1.79 -0.90 9.02
C VAL A 86 -1.97 -0.92 10.56
N GLN A 87 -1.27 -0.04 11.28
CA GLN A 87 -1.42 0.10 12.74
C GLN A 87 -2.76 0.68 13.17
N PHE A 88 -3.48 1.33 12.25
CA PHE A 88 -4.82 1.88 12.51
C PHE A 88 -5.93 0.83 12.40
N ILE A 89 -5.62 -0.43 12.08
CA ILE A 89 -6.60 -1.52 12.06
C ILE A 89 -6.73 -2.11 13.47
N GLU A 90 -7.85 -1.86 14.13
CA GLU A 90 -8.23 -2.27 15.48
C GLU A 90 -8.96 -3.63 15.52
#